data_AF-A0A834X6H8-F1
#
_entry.id   AF-A0A834X6H8-F1
#
_cell.length_a   1.000
_cell.length_b   1.000
_cell.length_c   1.000
_cell.angle_alpha   90.00
_cell.angle_beta   90.00
_cell.angle_gamma   90.00
#
_symmetry.space_group_name_H-M   'P 1'
#
loop_
_entity.id
_entity.type
_entity.pdbx_description
1 polymer ?
#
loop_
_entity_poly.entity_id
_entity_poly.type
_entity_poly.pdbx_seq_one_letter_code
_entity_poly.pdbx_strand_id
1 'polypeptide(L)'
;MVFACSDSRVSPTMILNFQPGEAFMVRNIANMVPPFDQVRYTGVGAILEYGITALKIPNIVVIGHSRCGGIQRLMTHPEDGSHPL
;
A
#
# COMPACT_ATOMS: atom_id res chain seq x y z
N MET A 1 -1.00 9.91 6.09
CA MET A 1 -0.71 9.16 4.85
C MET A 1 -1.16 7.74 5.08
N VAL A 2 -1.89 7.17 4.14
CA VAL A 2 -2.48 5.84 4.29
C VAL A 2 -2.08 4.97 3.11
N PHE A 3 -1.42 3.85 3.40
CA PHE A 3 -1.22 2.75 2.46
C PHE A 3 -2.31 1.71 2.68
N ALA A 4 -3.05 1.38 1.64
CA ALA A 4 -4.11 0.38 1.69
C ALA A 4 -4.11 -0.50 0.44
N CYS A 5 -4.79 -1.64 0.51
CA CYS A 5 -4.85 -2.56 -0.61
C CYS A 5 -5.72 -1.99 -1.73
N SER A 6 -5.37 -2.28 -2.99
CA SER A 6 -6.21 -1.95 -4.16
C SER A 6 -7.53 -2.73 -4.22
N ASP A 7 -7.74 -3.70 -3.32
CA ASP A 7 -8.97 -4.47 -3.20
C ASP A 7 -10.21 -3.56 -3.06
N SER A 8 -11.18 -3.74 -3.95
CA SER A 8 -12.36 -2.86 -4.07
C SER A 8 -13.25 -2.86 -2.85
N ARG A 9 -13.17 -3.90 -2.00
CA ARG A 9 -13.99 -4.04 -0.79
C ARG A 9 -13.54 -3.12 0.35
N VAL A 10 -12.31 -2.60 0.30
CA VAL A 10 -11.65 -1.94 1.44
C VAL A 10 -11.18 -0.53 1.13
N SER A 11 -12.10 0.32 0.63
CA SER A 11 -11.82 1.76 0.47
C SER A 11 -11.53 2.40 1.83
N PRO A 12 -10.32 2.92 2.09
CA PRO A 12 -9.99 3.52 3.38
C PRO A 12 -10.80 4.77 3.66
N THR A 13 -11.12 5.55 2.61
CA THR A 13 -11.99 6.73 2.71
C THR A 13 -13.34 6.37 3.29
N MET A 14 -13.95 5.27 2.85
CA MET A 14 -15.25 4.83 3.36
C MET A 14 -15.14 4.20 4.76
N ILE A 15 -14.16 3.30 4.97
CA ILE A 15 -14.03 2.55 6.22
C ILE A 15 -13.67 3.46 7.41
N LEU A 16 -12.77 4.41 7.20
CA LEU A 16 -12.31 5.35 8.22
C LEU A 16 -13.06 6.69 8.18
N ASN A 17 -14.04 6.82 7.29
CA ASN A 17 -14.84 8.04 7.08
C ASN A 17 -14.00 9.31 6.84
N PHE A 18 -12.89 9.18 6.11
CA PHE A 18 -12.06 10.34 5.75
C PHE A 18 -12.82 11.28 4.81
N GLN A 19 -12.68 12.57 5.08
CA GLN A 19 -13.10 13.65 4.21
C GLN A 19 -12.00 14.00 3.20
N PRO A 20 -12.35 14.62 2.06
CA PRO A 20 -11.36 15.13 1.12
C PRO A 20 -10.33 16.03 1.82
N GLY A 21 -9.04 15.71 1.62
CA GLY A 21 -7.92 16.44 2.22
C GLY A 21 -7.39 15.87 3.55
N GLU A 22 -8.13 14.98 4.23
CA GLU A 22 -7.68 14.41 5.51
C GLU A 22 -6.59 13.34 5.36
N ALA A 23 -6.54 12.67 4.21
CA ALA A 23 -5.57 11.60 3.96
C ALA A 23 -4.94 11.72 2.57
N PHE A 24 -3.61 11.77 2.55
CA PHE A 24 -2.83 11.46 1.35
C PHE A 24 -2.77 9.94 1.18
N MET A 25 -3.39 9.44 0.11
CA MET A 25 -3.75 8.02 -0.01
C MET A 25 -2.97 7.30 -1.10
N VAL A 26 -2.51 6.09 -0.77
CA VAL A 26 -1.76 5.22 -1.66
C VAL A 26 -2.42 3.86 -1.65
N ARG A 27 -2.67 3.32 -2.84
CA ARG A 27 -3.26 1.99 -2.99
C ARG A 27 -2.46 1.15 -3.97
N ASN A 28 -2.01 0.00 -3.50
CA ASN A 28 -1.33 -1.01 -4.31
C ASN A 28 -1.74 -2.42 -3.86
N ILE A 29 -1.34 -3.44 -4.61
CA ILE A 29 -1.65 -4.83 -4.26
C ILE A 29 -1.00 -5.15 -2.90
N ALA A 30 -1.82 -5.62 -1.96
CA ALA A 30 -1.41 -6.00 -0.61
C ALA A 30 -0.76 -4.87 0.22
N ASN A 31 -1.09 -3.59 -0.05
CA ASN A 31 -0.69 -2.44 0.79
C ASN A 31 0.81 -2.41 1.13
N MET A 32 1.65 -2.79 0.15
CA MET A 32 3.08 -3.00 0.32
C MET A 32 3.83 -1.67 0.34
N VAL A 33 4.77 -1.57 1.28
CA VAL A 33 5.78 -0.52 1.33
C VAL A 33 7.13 -1.21 1.17
N PRO A 34 7.73 -1.22 -0.04
CA PRO A 34 9.01 -1.88 -0.26
C PRO A 34 10.15 -1.11 0.40
N PRO A 35 11.32 -1.75 0.61
CA PRO A 35 12.55 -1.06 0.98
C PRO A 35 12.90 0.06 0.00
N PHE A 36 13.66 1.04 0.47
CA PHE A 36 14.13 2.13 -0.38
C PHE A 36 14.99 1.59 -1.54
N ASP A 37 14.58 1.91 -2.76
CA ASP A 37 15.31 1.61 -3.99
C ASP A 37 14.97 2.66 -5.05
N GLN A 38 15.97 3.43 -5.47
CA GLN A 38 15.82 4.54 -6.42
C GLN A 38 15.60 4.08 -7.86
N VAL A 39 15.66 2.78 -8.15
CA VAL A 39 15.46 2.24 -9.49
C VAL A 39 14.16 1.44 -9.55
N ARG A 40 13.95 0.53 -8.58
CA ARG A 40 12.83 -0.43 -8.60
C ARG A 40 11.54 0.11 -8.00
N TYR A 41 11.62 0.99 -7.00
CA TYR A 41 10.46 1.40 -6.20
C TYR A 41 10.27 2.93 -6.12
N THR A 42 10.62 3.62 -7.21
CA THR A 42 10.56 5.08 -7.32
C THR A 42 9.18 5.65 -7.03
N GLY A 43 8.11 4.95 -7.41
CA GLY A 43 6.74 5.40 -7.12
C GLY A 43 6.45 5.51 -5.62
N VAL A 44 6.73 4.47 -4.83
CA VAL A 44 6.52 4.51 -3.38
C VAL A 44 7.51 5.47 -2.71
N GLY A 45 8.76 5.51 -3.20
CA GLY A 45 9.78 6.44 -2.72
C GLY A 45 9.34 7.91 -2.87
N ALA A 46 8.89 8.31 -4.06
CA ALA A 46 8.45 9.68 -4.34
C ALA A 46 7.20 10.07 -3.53
N ILE A 47 6.26 9.15 -3.33
CA ILE A 47 5.08 9.35 -2.50
C ILE A 47 5.46 9.60 -1.04
N LEU A 48 6.37 8.79 -0.48
CA LEU A 48 6.86 8.95 0.88
C LEU A 48 7.63 10.26 1.03
N GLU A 49 8.57 10.53 0.13
CA GLU A 49 9.35 11.76 0.11
C GLU A 49 8.45 12.99 0.05
N TYR A 50 7.50 13.05 -0.88
CA TYR A 50 6.59 14.19 -1.01
C TYR A 50 5.68 14.35 0.22
N GLY A 51 5.06 13.26 0.68
CA GLY A 51 4.16 13.33 1.82
C GLY A 51 4.84 13.72 3.13
N ILE A 52 6.09 13.31 3.33
CA ILE A 52 6.87 13.65 4.54
C ILE A 52 7.48 15.05 4.40
N THR A 53 8.19 15.32 3.30
CA THR A 53 9.01 16.53 3.17
C THR A 53 8.22 17.75 2.71
N ALA A 54 7.25 17.60 1.82
CA ALA A 54 6.46 18.70 1.28
C ALA A 54 5.16 18.90 2.05
N LEU A 55 4.38 17.83 2.26
CA LEU A 55 3.08 17.91 2.94
C LEU A 55 3.16 17.87 4.47
N LYS A 56 4.33 17.53 5.04
CA LYS A 56 4.57 17.45 6.49
C LYS A 56 3.57 16.56 7.22
N ILE A 57 3.18 15.45 6.59
CA ILE A 57 2.19 14.54 7.15
C ILE A 57 2.75 13.91 8.44
N PRO A 58 2.03 14.02 9.57
CA PRO A 58 2.55 13.57 10.87
C PRO A 58 2.45 12.06 11.09
N ASN A 59 1.52 11.39 10.38
CA ASN A 59 1.21 9.98 10.60
C ASN A 59 1.25 9.20 9.29
N ILE A 60 1.91 8.05 9.30
CA ILE A 60 1.88 7.04 8.23
C ILE A 60 1.22 5.79 8.78
N VAL A 61 0.15 5.33 8.13
CA VAL A 61 -0.60 4.14 8.52
C VAL A 61 -0.58 3.14 7.35
N VAL A 62 -0.18 1.90 7.62
CA VAL A 62 -0.25 0.79 6.66
C VAL A 62 -1.40 -0.12 7.10
N ILE A 63 -2.44 -0.21 6.29
CA ILE A 63 -3.68 -0.91 6.62
C ILE A 63 -3.77 -2.19 5.78
N GLY A 64 -3.54 -3.32 6.43
CA GLY A 64 -3.88 -4.64 5.90
C GLY A 64 -5.38 -4.91 5.95
N HIS A 65 -5.83 -6.00 5.33
CA HIS A 65 -7.23 -6.42 5.40
C HIS A 65 -7.40 -7.92 5.36
N SER A 66 -8.56 -8.39 5.83
CA SER A 66 -8.93 -9.80 5.79
C SER A 66 -9.08 -10.30 4.35
N ARG A 67 -8.68 -11.56 4.12
CA ARG A 67 -8.80 -12.25 2.82
C ARG A 67 -8.20 -11.46 1.65
N CYS A 68 -7.01 -10.88 1.87
CA CYS A 68 -6.25 -10.20 0.83
C CYS A 68 -5.74 -11.19 -0.22
N GLY A 69 -6.19 -11.05 -1.48
CA GLY A 69 -5.77 -11.92 -2.58
C GLY A 69 -4.26 -11.84 -2.87
N GLY A 70 -3.67 -10.64 -2.75
CA GLY A 70 -2.22 -10.47 -2.92
C GLY A 70 -1.40 -11.22 -1.88
N ILE A 71 -1.81 -11.16 -0.61
CA ILE A 71 -1.16 -11.92 0.47
C ILE A 71 -1.42 -13.41 0.31
N GLN A 72 -2.65 -13.83 -0.02
CA GLN A 72 -2.95 -15.24 -0.28
C GLN A 72 -2.03 -15.79 -1.38
N ARG A 73 -1.89 -15.06 -2.48
CA ARG A 73 -1.03 -15.46 -3.60
C ARG A 73 0.44 -15.55 -3.19
N LEU A 74 0.92 -14.63 -2.34
CA LEU A 74 2.27 -14.66 -1.78
C LEU A 74 2.48 -15.93 -0.94
N MET A 75 1.54 -16.25 -0.05
CA MET A 75 1.64 -17.40 0.85
C MET A 75 1.52 -18.75 0.13
N THR A 76 0.92 -18.79 -1.06
CA THR A 76 0.82 -20.00 -1.88
C THR A 76 1.80 -19.97 -3.07
N HIS A 77 2.73 -19.02 -3.11
CA HIS A 77 3.72 -18.99 -4.17
C HIS A 77 4.74 -20.12 -3.93
N PRO A 78 5.02 -20.98 -4.94
CA PRO A 78 6.08 -21.96 -4.82
C PRO A 78 7.43 -21.27 -4.55
N GLU A 79 8.16 -21.74 -3.54
CA GLU A 79 9.49 -21.19 -3.19
C GLU A 79 10.55 -21.57 -4.22
N ASP A 80 10.31 -22.63 -5.00
CA ASP A 80 11.18 -23.10 -6.08
C ASP A 80 11.07 -22.25 -7.36
N GLY A 81 10.25 -21.20 -7.36
CA GLY A 81 10.04 -20.30 -8.49
C GLY A 81 9.17 -20.87 -9.61
N SER A 82 8.54 -22.04 -9.40
CA SER A 82 7.57 -22.56 -10.35
C SER A 82 6.33 -21.65 -10.42
N HIS A 83 5.79 -21.47 -11.63
CA HIS A 83 4.52 -20.77 -11.82
C HIS A 83 3.38 -21.70 -11.36
N PRO A 84 2.52 -21.28 -10.42
CA PRO A 84 1.27 -21.98 -10.21
C PRO A 84 0.39 -21.73 -11.44
N LEU A 85 -0.07 -22.84 -12.01
CA LEU A 85 -1.05 -22.90 -13.10
C LEU A 85 -2.30 -22.08 -12.77
#